data_AF-A0A9P6I810-F1
#
_entry.id   AF-A0A9P6I810-F1
#
_cell.length_a   1.000
_cell.length_b   1.000
_cell.length_c   1.000
_cell.angle_alpha   90.00
_cell.angle_beta   90.00
_cell.angle_gamma   90.00
#
_symmetry.space_group_name_H-M   'P 1'
#
loop_
_entity.id
_entity.type
_entity.pdbx_description
1 polymer ?
#
loop_
_entity_poly.entity_id
_entity_poly.type
_entity_poly.pdbx_seq_one_letter_code
_entity_poly.pdbx_strand_id
1 'polypeptide(L)'
;MERKSSEDCGVNQDGENEPSVTEPSGISDDIESLQQASEPPSTETGTDTASIITTEGSQSFDLSRTEATEAVTDSDLVAATGNLKIRSKRTERLKRKLLKKSSKKSNTASVHLLDLPNEVLIDVVLYLLPSDIFRLSRTCHEIHQLVKHNESFLAKEIIAARYPILEKCFRLPIPLKEVDPAIHSRLQAPHRQNVLLIHSKYQHIPAANCFHICTCLTCVIRWNSLCNAVDFSYWQTHLEKGDPIPMMPRRNTTPEWNQLLVAKTNDIVSRALTSPLLHACILEGHLKNTILAIKRQSQNKGNQRRHFRMTQDDANSQTDEFLSRDGPVTIDLPFHRDNYYMLEAFMPSRTRLKEENRWAYMPADGHDRDLAWVAGQGRK
;
A
#
# COMPACT_ATOMS: atom_id res chain seq x y z
N MET A 1 -41.84 -66.06 -6.29
CA MET A 1 -42.65 -64.86 -6.02
C MET A 1 -41.83 -63.67 -6.52
N GLU A 2 -41.63 -63.49 -7.82
CA GLU A 2 -42.59 -63.03 -8.84
C GLU A 2 -43.12 -61.60 -8.60
N ARG A 3 -42.82 -60.74 -9.60
CA ARG A 3 -43.54 -59.53 -10.09
C ARG A 3 -43.33 -58.20 -9.37
N LYS A 4 -43.29 -57.04 -10.04
CA LYS A 4 -43.12 -56.54 -11.44
C LYS A 4 -43.09 -54.99 -11.28
N SER A 5 -42.28 -54.23 -12.02
CA SER A 5 -42.69 -53.30 -13.12
C SER A 5 -43.75 -52.26 -12.71
N SER A 6 -43.69 -50.97 -13.04
CA SER A 6 -43.32 -50.29 -14.29
C SER A 6 -43.57 -48.77 -14.12
N GLU A 7 -42.81 -47.95 -14.86
CA GLU A 7 -43.20 -46.75 -15.68
C GLU A 7 -44.15 -45.70 -15.07
N ASP A 8 -44.00 -44.38 -15.28
CA ASP A 8 -43.87 -43.72 -16.58
C ASP A 8 -43.56 -42.20 -16.43
N CYS A 9 -43.25 -41.62 -17.58
CA CYS A 9 -42.74 -40.30 -17.93
C CYS A 9 -43.59 -39.08 -17.56
N GLY A 10 -42.94 -37.91 -17.53
CA GLY A 10 -43.56 -36.59 -17.58
C GLY A 10 -42.57 -35.54 -18.09
N VAL A 11 -42.48 -35.41 -19.41
CA VAL A 11 -41.86 -34.29 -20.14
C VAL A 11 -42.74 -33.06 -20.00
N ASN A 12 -42.15 -31.88 -19.76
CA ASN A 12 -42.66 -30.62 -20.31
C ASN A 12 -41.52 -29.63 -20.49
N GLN A 13 -41.42 -29.12 -21.72
CA GLN A 13 -40.52 -28.09 -22.21
C GLN A 13 -41.14 -26.69 -22.01
N ASP A 14 -40.28 -25.70 -22.26
CA ASP A 14 -40.56 -24.32 -22.67
C ASP A 14 -40.65 -23.25 -21.58
N GLY A 15 -39.77 -22.26 -21.74
CA GLY A 15 -39.75 -21.04 -20.92
C GLY A 15 -38.45 -20.27 -21.05
N GLU A 16 -38.08 -19.92 -22.28
CA GLU A 16 -37.05 -18.92 -22.58
C GLU A 16 -37.35 -17.61 -21.81
N ASN A 17 -36.33 -17.06 -21.15
CA ASN A 17 -36.25 -15.63 -20.84
C ASN A 17 -34.79 -15.29 -20.52
N GLU A 18 -34.06 -14.86 -21.54
CA GLU A 18 -32.93 -13.96 -21.37
C GLU A 18 -33.41 -12.63 -20.79
N PRO A 19 -32.61 -12.01 -19.92
CA PRO A 19 -32.43 -10.58 -20.01
C PRO A 19 -30.97 -10.24 -20.24
N SER A 20 -30.77 -9.44 -21.27
CA SER A 20 -29.55 -8.70 -21.57
C SER A 20 -29.03 -7.95 -20.34
N VAL A 21 -27.74 -8.08 -20.08
CA VAL A 21 -27.01 -7.17 -19.19
C VAL A 21 -25.93 -6.49 -19.99
N THR A 22 -26.20 -5.23 -20.26
CA THR A 22 -25.29 -4.20 -20.74
C THR A 22 -24.09 -4.09 -19.79
N GLU A 23 -22.87 -4.08 -20.34
CA GLU A 23 -21.69 -3.62 -19.62
C GLU A 23 -21.89 -2.20 -19.09
N PRO A 24 -21.27 -1.86 -17.95
CA PRO A 24 -20.40 -0.71 -18.01
C PRO A 24 -18.99 -1.01 -17.46
N SER A 25 -18.06 -0.57 -18.28
CA SER A 25 -16.69 -0.21 -17.98
C SER A 25 -16.54 0.66 -16.73
N GLY A 26 -15.42 0.41 -16.02
CA GLY A 26 -14.65 1.45 -15.33
C GLY A 26 -15.12 1.85 -13.94
N ILE A 27 -14.52 1.26 -12.90
CA ILE A 27 -14.36 1.90 -11.58
C ILE A 27 -12.95 1.55 -11.07
N SER A 28 -12.00 2.46 -11.32
CA SER A 28 -10.91 2.70 -10.38
C SER A 28 -11.50 3.38 -9.14
N ASP A 29 -10.76 3.31 -8.03
CA ASP A 29 -11.02 3.99 -6.76
C ASP A 29 -11.73 3.12 -5.72
N ASP A 30 -10.95 2.66 -4.73
CA ASP A 30 -11.39 2.47 -3.34
C ASP A 30 -10.20 2.06 -2.43
N ILE A 31 -9.22 2.96 -2.34
CA ILE A 31 -8.30 3.06 -1.20
C ILE A 31 -8.65 4.34 -0.45
N GLU A 32 -9.88 4.40 0.08
CA GLU A 32 -10.34 5.55 0.88
C GLU A 32 -11.17 5.16 2.12
N SER A 33 -11.32 3.86 2.42
CA SER A 33 -12.06 3.42 3.62
C SER A 33 -11.20 3.35 4.91
N LEU A 34 -9.96 3.82 4.87
CA LEU A 34 -9.15 4.02 6.08
C LEU A 34 -8.99 5.52 6.29
N GLN A 35 -9.79 6.10 7.20
CA GLN A 35 -9.68 7.41 7.86
C GLN A 35 -10.73 8.48 7.49
N GLN A 36 -11.80 8.58 8.29
CA GLN A 36 -12.56 9.79 8.64
C GLN A 36 -13.08 9.61 10.07
N ALA A 37 -13.26 10.59 10.95
CA ALA A 37 -12.83 11.97 11.09
C ALA A 37 -13.16 12.36 12.56
N SER A 38 -12.39 13.25 13.17
CA SER A 38 -12.80 13.92 14.41
C SER A 38 -12.29 15.37 14.38
N GLU A 39 -13.19 16.31 14.12
CA GLU A 39 -13.03 17.72 14.49
C GLU A 39 -13.75 17.96 15.83
N PRO A 40 -13.35 18.97 16.62
CA PRO A 40 -14.14 20.22 16.66
C PRO A 40 -13.26 21.48 17.00
N PRO A 41 -13.81 22.66 17.36
CA PRO A 41 -14.32 23.68 16.44
C PRO A 41 -13.73 25.11 16.65
N SER A 42 -13.89 25.94 15.61
CA SER A 42 -14.13 27.41 15.60
C SER A 42 -13.38 28.37 16.56
N THR A 43 -12.76 29.43 16.01
CA THR A 43 -13.25 30.83 16.19
C THR A 43 -12.52 31.83 15.29
N GLU A 44 -13.31 32.66 14.62
CA GLU A 44 -12.91 33.87 13.90
C GLU A 44 -12.68 35.03 14.87
N THR A 45 -11.79 35.96 14.54
CA THR A 45 -11.95 37.40 14.83
C THR A 45 -10.93 38.18 13.99
N GLY A 46 -11.42 39.10 13.15
CA GLY A 46 -10.61 40.10 12.47
C GLY A 46 -10.39 41.34 13.33
N THR A 47 -9.39 42.16 12.98
CA THR A 47 -9.51 43.63 12.89
C THR A 47 -8.20 44.25 12.42
N ASP A 48 -8.37 45.31 11.61
CA ASP A 48 -7.37 46.25 11.11
C ASP A 48 -6.55 46.92 12.21
N THR A 49 -5.29 47.30 11.93
CA THR A 49 -4.83 48.71 12.06
C THR A 49 -3.42 48.95 11.51
N ALA A 50 -3.23 50.16 11.00
CA ALA A 50 -2.05 50.70 10.37
C ALA A 50 -1.03 51.30 11.37
N SER A 51 0.25 51.34 10.96
CA SER A 51 1.25 52.35 11.39
C SER A 51 2.45 52.28 10.43
N ILE A 52 2.63 53.26 9.55
CA ILE A 52 3.48 54.47 9.72
C ILE A 52 4.89 54.12 10.20
N ILE A 53 5.85 54.06 9.27
CA ILE A 53 7.24 54.49 9.51
C ILE A 53 7.69 55.31 8.29
N THR A 54 7.86 56.60 8.54
CA THR A 54 8.60 57.56 7.73
C THR A 54 10.09 57.26 7.82
N THR A 55 10.81 57.28 6.70
CA THR A 55 12.26 57.49 6.74
C THR A 55 12.69 58.29 5.53
N GLU A 56 13.20 59.47 5.83
CA GLU A 56 13.78 60.46 4.94
C GLU A 56 15.11 59.94 4.37
N GLY A 57 15.31 60.16 3.07
CA GLY A 57 16.52 59.74 2.37
C GLY A 57 16.78 60.66 1.19
N SER A 58 17.36 61.82 1.51
CA SER A 58 17.94 62.79 0.59
C SER A 58 18.89 62.12 -0.40
N GLN A 59 18.71 62.34 -1.70
CA GLN A 59 19.83 62.31 -2.65
C GLN A 59 19.52 63.00 -4.00
N SER A 60 20.27 64.08 -4.22
CA SER A 60 20.80 64.59 -5.49
C SER A 60 19.85 64.76 -6.69
N PHE A 61 19.46 66.02 -6.90
CA PHE A 61 19.15 66.56 -8.22
C PHE A 61 20.40 66.52 -9.11
N ASP A 62 20.36 65.74 -10.18
CA ASP A 62 21.33 65.83 -11.28
C ASP A 62 20.62 66.39 -12.52
N LEU A 63 20.97 67.65 -12.84
CA LEU A 63 20.46 68.43 -13.96
C LEU A 63 21.37 68.22 -15.17
N SER A 64 21.27 67.07 -15.83
CA SER A 64 21.88 66.87 -17.14
C SER A 64 20.91 67.26 -18.25
N ARG A 65 21.01 68.54 -18.61
CA ARG A 65 20.93 69.14 -19.95
C ARG A 65 20.25 68.30 -21.06
N THR A 66 19.14 68.85 -21.53
CA THR A 66 18.41 68.53 -22.77
C THR A 66 19.35 68.38 -23.98
N GLU A 67 19.44 67.17 -24.52
CA GLU A 67 19.87 66.93 -25.90
C GLU A 67 18.65 66.98 -26.82
N ALA A 68 18.82 67.74 -27.91
CA ALA A 68 17.83 68.02 -28.91
C ALA A 68 17.35 66.74 -29.59
N THR A 69 16.04 66.68 -29.81
CA THR A 69 15.36 65.64 -30.59
C THR A 69 15.93 65.60 -32.02
N GLU A 70 16.64 64.52 -32.36
CA GLU A 70 16.88 64.15 -33.76
C GLU A 70 15.54 64.01 -34.49
N ALA A 71 15.47 64.59 -35.68
CA ALA A 71 14.31 64.54 -36.54
C ALA A 71 14.08 63.09 -37.03
N VAL A 72 12.95 62.50 -36.62
CA VAL A 72 12.51 61.18 -37.07
C VAL A 72 12.23 61.24 -38.57
N THR A 73 12.99 60.50 -39.36
CA THR A 73 12.75 60.36 -40.80
C THR A 73 11.78 59.22 -41.09
N ASP A 74 11.01 59.33 -42.18
CA ASP A 74 9.90 58.44 -42.57
C ASP A 74 10.32 56.95 -42.72
N SER A 75 11.63 56.70 -42.85
CA SER A 75 12.24 55.37 -42.89
C SER A 75 12.14 54.59 -41.56
N ASP A 76 11.83 55.23 -40.43
CA ASP A 76 11.74 54.58 -39.12
C ASP A 76 10.36 53.97 -38.81
N LEU A 77 9.36 54.26 -39.64
CA LEU A 77 7.96 53.87 -39.42
C LEU A 77 7.60 52.47 -39.97
N VAL A 78 8.47 51.88 -40.80
CA VAL A 78 8.22 50.60 -41.49
C VAL A 78 9.30 49.59 -41.09
N ALA A 79 8.89 48.46 -40.52
CA ALA A 79 9.82 47.34 -40.34
C ALA A 79 10.18 46.74 -41.71
N ALA A 80 11.36 46.11 -41.85
CA ALA A 80 11.82 45.50 -43.10
C ALA A 80 10.86 44.46 -43.72
N THR A 81 9.82 44.07 -42.99
CA THR A 81 8.74 43.16 -43.41
C THR A 81 7.47 43.87 -43.90
N GLY A 82 7.50 45.20 -44.10
CA GLY A 82 6.36 45.98 -44.65
C GLY A 82 5.25 46.31 -43.65
N ASN A 83 5.38 45.89 -42.38
CA ASN A 83 4.40 46.19 -41.34
C ASN A 83 4.74 47.50 -40.57
N LEU A 84 3.73 48.33 -40.37
CA LEU A 84 3.82 49.59 -39.62
C LEU A 84 4.21 49.33 -38.16
N LYS A 85 5.29 49.96 -37.68
CA LYS A 85 5.66 49.95 -36.26
C LYS A 85 4.67 50.83 -35.49
N ILE A 86 3.60 50.22 -34.96
CA ILE A 86 2.66 50.90 -34.05
C ILE A 86 3.38 51.22 -32.73
N ARG A 87 4.11 52.33 -32.69
CA ARG A 87 4.69 52.94 -31.49
C ARG A 87 3.65 53.83 -30.81
N SER A 88 2.59 53.23 -30.26
CA SER A 88 1.76 54.00 -29.34
C SER A 88 2.46 54.10 -27.98
N LYS A 89 2.46 55.28 -27.36
CA LYS A 89 2.96 55.45 -25.98
C LYS A 89 2.30 54.46 -25.01
N ARG A 90 1.08 54.00 -25.33
CA ARG A 90 0.35 52.97 -24.57
C ARG A 90 0.98 51.59 -24.70
N THR A 91 1.32 51.15 -25.91
CA THR A 91 1.95 49.83 -26.14
C THR A 91 3.37 49.78 -25.60
N GLU A 92 4.12 50.89 -25.67
CA GLU A 92 5.46 50.97 -25.10
C GLU A 92 5.45 50.96 -23.56
N ARG A 93 4.50 51.67 -22.93
CA ARG A 93 4.28 51.58 -21.48
C ARG A 93 3.88 50.18 -21.04
N LEU A 94 3.09 49.46 -21.84
CA LEU A 94 2.66 48.08 -21.56
C LEU A 94 3.85 47.10 -21.70
N LYS A 95 4.67 47.24 -22.75
CA LYS A 95 5.93 46.49 -22.91
C LYS A 95 6.92 46.77 -21.78
N ARG A 96 7.12 48.04 -21.40
CA ARG A 96 7.98 48.39 -20.24
C ARG A 96 7.43 47.85 -18.92
N LYS A 97 6.09 47.81 -18.73
CA LYS A 97 5.48 47.16 -17.56
C LYS A 97 5.67 45.64 -17.57
N LEU A 98 5.56 44.98 -18.72
CA LEU A 98 5.80 43.53 -18.85
C LEU A 98 7.29 43.19 -18.62
N LEU A 99 8.21 43.97 -19.19
CA LEU A 99 9.66 43.82 -18.99
C LEU A 99 10.08 44.12 -17.54
N LYS A 100 9.45 45.09 -16.87
CA LYS A 100 9.64 45.33 -15.42
C LYS A 100 9.04 44.23 -14.55
N LYS A 101 7.97 43.55 -14.99
CA LYS A 101 7.40 42.39 -14.30
C LYS A 101 8.23 41.11 -14.52
N SER A 102 8.85 40.93 -15.68
CA SER A 102 9.72 39.79 -15.95
C SER A 102 11.09 39.95 -15.29
N SER A 103 11.68 41.16 -15.29
CA SER A 103 12.97 41.44 -14.62
C SER A 103 12.89 41.45 -13.10
N LYS A 104 11.72 41.69 -12.49
CA LYS A 104 11.52 41.55 -11.03
C LYS A 104 11.26 40.12 -10.56
N LYS A 105 11.09 39.15 -11.46
CA LYS A 105 10.77 37.75 -11.10
C LYS A 105 11.98 36.82 -11.02
N SER A 106 13.20 37.30 -11.23
CA SER A 106 14.36 36.43 -11.47
C SER A 106 15.27 36.11 -10.27
N ASN A 107 15.01 36.60 -9.05
CA ASN A 107 15.96 36.41 -7.92
C ASN A 107 15.51 35.49 -6.80
N THR A 108 14.31 34.92 -6.87
CA THR A 108 13.84 33.86 -5.97
C THR A 108 12.96 32.92 -6.77
N ALA A 109 13.55 32.17 -7.71
CA ALA A 109 12.89 30.97 -8.20
C ALA A 109 12.80 30.03 -7.00
N SER A 110 11.61 29.83 -6.45
CA SER A 110 11.37 28.79 -5.45
C SER A 110 11.77 27.47 -6.10
N VAL A 111 12.84 26.85 -5.60
CA VAL A 111 13.21 25.49 -6.03
C VAL A 111 12.06 24.58 -5.62
N HIS A 112 11.34 24.06 -6.60
CA HIS A 112 10.27 23.10 -6.35
C HIS A 112 10.89 21.72 -6.11
N LEU A 113 10.21 20.88 -5.33
CA LEU A 113 10.66 19.51 -5.07
C LEU A 113 10.96 18.75 -6.38
N LEU A 114 10.12 18.96 -7.41
CA LEU A 114 10.26 18.33 -8.72
C LEU A 114 11.44 18.86 -9.56
N ASP A 115 12.09 19.95 -9.13
CA ASP A 115 13.30 20.46 -9.77
C ASP A 115 14.56 19.71 -9.30
N LEU A 116 14.43 18.82 -8.30
CA LEU A 116 15.53 18.01 -7.79
C LEU A 116 15.88 16.85 -8.74
N PRO A 117 17.14 16.41 -8.78
CA PRO A 117 17.53 15.17 -9.46
C PRO A 117 16.75 13.96 -8.92
N ASN A 118 16.49 12.99 -9.80
CA ASN A 118 15.73 11.78 -9.47
C ASN A 118 16.36 11.00 -8.32
N GLU A 119 17.69 10.99 -8.22
CA GLU A 119 18.44 10.33 -7.16
C GLU A 119 18.10 10.93 -5.79
N VAL A 120 18.07 12.26 -5.69
CA VAL A 120 17.73 12.97 -4.46
C VAL A 120 16.25 12.74 -4.10
N LEU A 121 15.37 12.71 -5.10
CA LEU A 121 13.96 12.38 -4.88
C LEU A 121 13.78 10.97 -4.34
N ILE A 122 14.50 9.98 -4.89
CA ILE A 122 14.49 8.60 -4.41
C ILE A 122 14.98 8.54 -2.96
N ASP A 123 16.09 9.23 -2.65
CA ASP A 123 16.62 9.29 -1.28
C ASP A 123 15.59 9.87 -0.29
N VAL A 124 14.88 10.94 -0.67
CA VAL A 124 13.79 11.50 0.15
C VAL A 124 12.66 10.49 0.34
N VAL A 125 12.26 9.81 -0.74
CA VAL A 125 11.19 8.80 -0.71
C VAL A 125 11.54 7.62 0.18
N LEU A 126 12.81 7.21 0.28
CA LEU A 126 13.26 6.12 1.15
C LEU A 126 13.03 6.38 2.65
N TYR A 127 12.93 7.65 3.07
CA TYR A 127 12.60 7.99 4.45
C TYR A 127 11.12 7.84 4.78
N LEU A 128 10.24 7.75 3.77
CA LEU A 128 8.80 7.63 3.95
C LEU A 128 8.38 6.19 4.29
N LEU A 129 7.19 6.07 4.87
CA LEU A 129 6.54 4.76 5.03
C LEU A 129 5.97 4.28 3.69
N PRO A 130 5.91 2.96 3.45
CA PRO A 130 5.29 2.42 2.23
C PRO A 130 3.91 3.00 1.93
N SER A 131 3.05 3.17 2.93
CA SER A 131 1.72 3.77 2.78
C SER A 131 1.77 5.24 2.36
N ASP A 132 2.74 6.01 2.88
CA ASP A 132 2.97 7.41 2.51
C ASP A 132 3.55 7.53 1.10
N ILE A 133 4.36 6.56 0.65
CA ILE A 133 4.84 6.52 -0.74
C ILE A 133 3.67 6.36 -1.71
N PHE A 134 2.68 5.51 -1.39
CA PHE A 134 1.46 5.42 -2.21
C PHE A 134 0.63 6.70 -2.18
N ARG A 135 0.53 7.40 -1.04
CA ARG A 135 -0.12 8.72 -0.96
C ARG A 135 0.61 9.75 -1.81
N LEU A 136 1.94 9.81 -1.70
CA LEU A 136 2.79 10.72 -2.47
C LEU A 136 2.71 10.41 -3.97
N SER A 137 2.69 9.14 -4.36
CA SER A 137 2.55 8.73 -5.77
C SER A 137 1.23 9.16 -6.41
N ARG A 138 0.22 9.56 -5.63
CA ARG A 138 -1.07 10.05 -6.11
C ARG A 138 -1.13 11.57 -6.26
N THR A 139 -0.13 12.31 -5.79
CA THR A 139 -0.16 13.78 -5.83
C THR A 139 0.19 14.34 -7.20
N CYS A 140 1.10 13.70 -7.94
CA CYS A 140 1.41 14.07 -9.32
C CYS A 140 1.90 12.88 -10.15
N HIS A 141 1.82 13.05 -11.48
CA HIS A 141 2.14 12.00 -12.44
C HIS A 141 3.64 11.68 -12.50
N GLU A 142 4.51 12.68 -12.34
CA GLU A 142 5.97 12.52 -12.37
C GLU A 142 6.46 11.67 -11.21
N ILE A 143 5.98 11.94 -9.99
CA ILE A 143 6.27 11.13 -8.81
C ILE A 143 5.68 9.73 -8.98
N HIS A 144 4.45 9.61 -9.51
CA HIS A 144 3.86 8.29 -9.80
C HIS A 144 4.79 7.45 -10.68
N GLN A 145 5.30 8.03 -11.76
CA GLN A 145 6.23 7.36 -12.66
C GLN A 145 7.57 7.03 -11.99
N LEU A 146 8.12 7.96 -11.20
CA LEU A 146 9.37 7.75 -10.46
C LEU A 146 9.25 6.56 -9.49
N VAL A 147 8.18 6.52 -8.69
CA VAL A 147 7.90 5.44 -7.73
C VAL A 147 7.67 4.12 -8.46
N LYS A 148 6.86 4.12 -9.53
CA LYS A 148 6.56 2.92 -10.31
C LYS A 148 7.80 2.35 -10.99
N HIS A 149 8.69 3.19 -11.49
CA HIS A 149 9.92 2.74 -12.13
C HIS A 149 10.91 2.13 -11.12
N ASN A 150 11.00 2.70 -9.91
CA ASN A 150 11.94 2.30 -8.88
C ASN A 150 11.32 1.41 -7.79
N GLU A 151 10.13 0.85 -8.03
CA GLU A 151 9.32 0.18 -7.02
C GLU A 151 10.08 -0.95 -6.30
N SER A 152 10.72 -1.83 -7.07
CA SER A 152 11.49 -2.96 -6.52
C SER A 152 12.68 -2.52 -5.68
N PHE A 153 13.37 -1.45 -6.08
CA PHE A 153 14.50 -0.90 -5.34
C PHE A 153 14.03 -0.26 -4.03
N LEU A 154 13.02 0.61 -4.11
CA LEU A 154 12.41 1.26 -2.94
C LEU A 154 11.92 0.24 -1.93
N ALA A 155 11.15 -0.76 -2.38
CA ALA A 155 10.64 -1.81 -1.51
C ALA A 155 11.76 -2.58 -0.81
N LYS A 156 12.80 -2.98 -1.54
CA LYS A 156 13.92 -3.73 -0.98
C LYS A 156 14.66 -2.93 0.10
N GLU A 157 15.00 -1.68 -0.18
CA GLU A 157 15.73 -0.82 0.77
C GLU A 157 14.87 -0.53 2.01
N ILE A 158 13.58 -0.24 1.84
CA ILE A 158 12.67 0.03 2.96
C ILE A 158 12.45 -1.22 3.82
N ILE A 159 12.25 -2.39 3.20
CA ILE A 159 12.08 -3.65 3.93
C ILE A 159 13.36 -4.00 4.70
N ALA A 160 14.53 -3.85 4.08
CA ALA A 160 15.81 -4.11 4.74
C ALA A 160 16.05 -3.16 5.92
N ALA A 161 15.71 -1.87 5.77
CA ALA A 161 15.91 -0.86 6.80
C ALA A 161 14.91 -0.95 7.95
N ARG A 162 13.63 -1.25 7.67
CA ARG A 162 12.54 -1.15 8.66
C ARG A 162 11.97 -2.49 9.11
N TYR A 163 11.95 -3.49 8.23
CA TYR A 163 11.23 -4.76 8.43
C TYR A 163 12.10 -6.04 8.32
N PRO A 164 13.36 -6.09 8.78
CA PRO A 164 14.25 -7.25 8.60
C PRO A 164 13.78 -8.54 9.31
N ILE A 165 12.89 -8.46 10.29
CA ILE A 165 12.35 -9.62 11.02
C ILE A 165 11.05 -10.09 10.41
N LEU A 166 10.15 -9.15 10.10
CA LEU A 166 8.86 -9.43 9.49
C LEU A 166 9.03 -9.97 8.07
N GLU A 167 10.01 -9.50 7.30
CA GLU A 167 10.35 -10.06 5.98
C GLU A 167 10.59 -11.58 6.05
N LYS A 168 11.29 -12.05 7.09
CA LYS A 168 11.59 -13.48 7.27
C LYS A 168 10.35 -14.29 7.65
N CYS A 169 9.38 -13.68 8.32
CA CYS A 169 8.14 -14.31 8.75
C CYS A 169 7.09 -14.34 7.64
N PHE A 170 7.00 -13.26 6.85
CA PHE A 170 5.98 -13.01 5.85
C PHE A 170 6.56 -12.99 4.43
N ARG A 171 7.25 -14.07 4.06
CA ARG A 171 7.77 -14.24 2.70
C ARG A 171 6.64 -14.42 1.69
N LEU A 172 6.83 -13.91 0.48
CA LEU A 172 5.90 -14.12 -0.62
C LEU A 172 5.90 -15.60 -1.08
N PRO A 173 4.73 -16.16 -1.43
CA PRO A 173 4.66 -17.41 -2.16
C PRO A 173 5.18 -17.22 -3.59
N ILE A 174 5.73 -18.28 -4.17
CA ILE A 174 6.35 -18.22 -5.50
C ILE A 174 5.25 -18.35 -6.57
N PRO A 175 5.23 -17.45 -7.57
CA PRO A 175 4.32 -17.57 -8.70
C PRO A 175 4.50 -18.89 -9.44
N LEU A 176 3.41 -19.51 -9.91
CA LEU A 176 3.49 -20.80 -10.62
C LEU A 176 4.36 -20.71 -11.89
N LYS A 177 4.36 -19.55 -12.56
CA LYS A 177 5.19 -19.26 -13.74
C LYS A 177 6.70 -19.42 -13.51
N GLU A 178 7.16 -19.32 -12.27
CA GLU A 178 8.58 -19.46 -11.90
C GLU A 178 8.96 -20.90 -11.50
N VAL A 179 7.96 -21.78 -11.35
CA VAL A 179 8.16 -23.20 -11.04
C VAL A 179 8.35 -24.00 -12.33
N ASP A 180 9.13 -25.08 -12.27
CA ASP A 180 9.32 -26.01 -13.38
C ASP A 180 7.97 -26.52 -13.95
N PRO A 181 7.68 -26.28 -15.25
CA PRO A 181 6.47 -26.74 -15.92
C PRO A 181 6.20 -28.24 -15.77
N ALA A 182 7.24 -29.07 -15.62
CA ALA A 182 7.08 -30.52 -15.47
C ALA A 182 6.28 -30.91 -14.21
N ILE A 183 6.26 -30.06 -13.19
CA ILE A 183 5.61 -30.32 -11.89
C ILE A 183 4.23 -29.64 -11.81
N HIS A 184 3.87 -28.75 -12.75
CA HIS A 184 2.63 -27.96 -12.70
C HIS A 184 1.37 -28.82 -12.58
N SER A 185 1.25 -29.88 -13.38
CA SER A 185 0.09 -30.78 -13.36
C SER A 185 -0.13 -31.44 -12.00
N ARG A 186 0.97 -31.74 -11.28
CA ARG A 186 0.90 -32.34 -9.94
C ARG A 186 0.53 -31.32 -8.88
N LEU A 187 1.02 -30.09 -9.01
CA LEU A 187 0.66 -28.98 -8.14
C LEU A 187 -0.82 -28.61 -8.29
N GLN A 188 -1.36 -28.68 -9.51
CA GLN A 188 -2.76 -28.35 -9.82
C GLN A 188 -3.74 -29.51 -9.58
N ALA A 189 -3.25 -30.74 -9.35
CA ALA A 189 -4.08 -31.92 -9.20
C ALA A 189 -5.16 -31.74 -8.09
N PRO A 190 -6.46 -32.00 -8.39
CA PRO A 190 -7.54 -31.79 -7.42
C PRO A 190 -7.36 -32.55 -6.10
N HIS A 191 -6.82 -33.78 -6.15
CA HIS A 191 -6.53 -34.55 -4.94
C HIS A 191 -5.52 -33.84 -4.03
N ARG A 192 -4.45 -33.27 -4.62
CA ARG A 192 -3.46 -32.50 -3.86
C ARG A 192 -4.08 -31.24 -3.29
N GLN A 193 -4.88 -30.52 -4.08
CA GLN A 193 -5.62 -29.36 -3.59
C GLN A 193 -6.44 -29.76 -2.36
N ASN A 194 -7.19 -30.86 -2.42
CA ASN A 194 -7.98 -31.37 -1.29
C ASN A 194 -7.15 -31.75 -0.05
N VAL A 195 -5.92 -32.24 -0.21
CA VAL A 195 -5.02 -32.51 0.92
C VAL A 195 -4.50 -31.20 1.53
N LEU A 196 -4.21 -30.20 0.71
CA LEU A 196 -3.81 -28.87 1.16
C LEU A 196 -4.98 -28.06 1.74
N LEU A 197 -6.23 -28.42 1.38
CA LEU A 197 -7.47 -27.95 2.01
C LEU A 197 -7.60 -28.42 3.48
N ILE A 198 -6.62 -29.08 4.11
CA ILE A 198 -6.58 -29.12 5.59
C ILE A 198 -6.52 -27.68 6.16
N HIS A 199 -6.03 -26.71 5.37
CA HIS A 199 -6.13 -25.28 5.65
C HIS A 199 -7.46 -24.62 5.19
N SER A 200 -8.39 -25.33 4.51
CA SER A 200 -9.74 -24.82 4.19
C SER A 200 -10.66 -24.70 5.41
N LYS A 201 -10.16 -25.10 6.58
CA LYS A 201 -10.87 -24.93 7.85
C LYS A 201 -10.93 -23.46 8.28
N TYR A 202 -10.08 -22.59 7.73
CA TYR A 202 -10.14 -21.15 7.97
C TYR A 202 -11.20 -20.52 7.06
N GLN A 203 -12.30 -20.05 7.63
CA GLN A 203 -13.38 -19.40 6.89
C GLN A 203 -13.04 -17.96 6.45
N HIS A 204 -12.02 -17.37 7.05
CA HIS A 204 -11.56 -16.00 6.81
C HIS A 204 -10.33 -15.91 5.89
N ILE A 205 -9.76 -17.05 5.47
CA ILE A 205 -8.57 -17.07 4.61
C ILE A 205 -8.97 -17.54 3.21
N PRO A 206 -8.72 -16.75 2.15
CA PRO A 206 -8.96 -17.19 0.78
C PRO A 206 -8.03 -18.35 0.41
N ALA A 207 -8.52 -19.29 -0.39
CA ALA A 207 -7.68 -20.34 -0.95
C ALA A 207 -6.72 -19.77 -2.00
N ALA A 208 -5.47 -20.24 -2.00
CA ALA A 208 -4.49 -19.87 -3.02
C ALA A 208 -4.91 -20.40 -4.39
N ASN A 209 -4.85 -19.56 -5.43
CA ASN A 209 -5.18 -19.97 -6.79
C ASN A 209 -4.06 -20.84 -7.38
N CYS A 210 -4.34 -22.13 -7.58
CA CYS A 210 -3.38 -23.11 -8.07
C CYS A 210 -2.91 -22.89 -9.52
N PHE A 211 -3.54 -21.99 -10.28
CA PHE A 211 -3.11 -21.62 -11.62
C PHE A 211 -2.12 -20.44 -11.64
N HIS A 212 -2.04 -19.68 -10.55
CA HIS A 212 -1.22 -18.47 -10.47
C HIS A 212 -0.08 -18.60 -9.46
N ILE A 213 -0.27 -19.40 -8.42
CA ILE A 213 0.63 -19.51 -7.27
C ILE A 213 1.05 -20.98 -7.10
N CYS A 214 2.31 -21.20 -6.74
CA CYS A 214 2.78 -22.51 -6.35
C CYS A 214 2.00 -23.04 -5.13
N THR A 215 1.46 -24.25 -5.23
CA THR A 215 0.72 -24.94 -4.16
C THR A 215 1.60 -25.99 -3.46
N CYS A 216 2.89 -25.72 -3.32
CA CYS A 216 3.73 -26.44 -2.36
C CYS A 216 3.32 -26.05 -0.92
N LEU A 217 3.61 -26.89 0.07
CA LEU A 217 3.20 -26.65 1.46
C LEU A 217 3.72 -25.30 1.98
N THR A 218 5.00 -25.00 1.72
CA THR A 218 5.66 -23.74 2.06
C THR A 218 4.92 -22.53 1.47
N CYS A 219 4.55 -22.56 0.19
CA CYS A 219 3.86 -21.43 -0.45
C CYS A 219 2.42 -21.28 0.06
N VAL A 220 1.72 -22.37 0.37
CA VAL A 220 0.38 -22.30 1.00
C VAL A 220 0.47 -21.67 2.39
N ILE A 221 1.48 -22.02 3.21
CA ILE A 221 1.69 -21.40 4.53
C ILE A 221 2.02 -19.92 4.40
N ARG A 222 2.88 -19.54 3.45
CA ARG A 222 3.23 -18.14 3.15
C ARG A 222 2.00 -17.33 2.73
N TRP A 223 1.18 -17.88 1.84
CA TRP A 223 -0.09 -17.29 1.43
C TRP A 223 -1.02 -17.06 2.62
N ASN A 224 -1.29 -18.10 3.41
CA ASN A 224 -2.15 -18.01 4.59
C ASN A 224 -1.63 -16.97 5.61
N SER A 225 -0.31 -16.88 5.77
CA SER A 225 0.34 -15.91 6.65
C SER A 225 0.06 -14.48 6.21
N LEU A 226 0.23 -14.17 4.91
CA LEU A 226 -0.07 -12.85 4.36
C LEU A 226 -1.55 -12.50 4.46
N CYS A 227 -2.45 -13.46 4.15
CA CYS A 227 -3.88 -13.24 4.30
C CYS A 227 -4.28 -12.94 5.75
N ASN A 228 -3.69 -13.63 6.73
CA ASN A 228 -3.94 -13.32 8.14
C ASN A 228 -3.44 -11.92 8.52
N ALA A 229 -2.28 -11.49 8.03
CA ALA A 229 -1.78 -10.14 8.32
C ALA A 229 -2.74 -9.06 7.79
N VAL A 230 -3.30 -9.26 6.60
CA VAL A 230 -4.26 -8.35 5.99
C VAL A 230 -5.63 -8.40 6.70
N ASP A 231 -6.18 -9.59 6.96
CA ASP A 231 -7.45 -9.73 7.70
C ASP A 231 -7.32 -9.19 9.12
N PHE A 232 -6.22 -9.43 9.82
CA PHE A 232 -5.95 -8.85 11.14
C PHE A 232 -5.91 -7.31 11.10
N SER A 233 -5.33 -6.71 10.06
CA SER A 233 -5.32 -5.26 9.87
C SER A 233 -6.72 -4.66 9.74
N TYR A 234 -7.64 -5.38 9.09
CA TYR A 234 -9.02 -4.93 8.96
C TYR A 234 -9.73 -4.85 10.32
N TRP A 235 -9.50 -5.82 11.20
CA TRP A 235 -10.15 -5.88 12.53
C TRP A 235 -9.48 -5.04 13.60
N GLN A 236 -8.36 -4.41 13.31
CA GLN A 236 -7.58 -3.65 14.30
C GLN A 236 -8.42 -2.55 14.99
N THR A 237 -9.26 -1.83 14.24
CA THR A 237 -10.13 -0.78 14.79
C THR A 237 -11.13 -1.34 15.81
N HIS A 238 -11.70 -2.52 15.55
CA HIS A 238 -12.60 -3.18 16.50
C HIS A 238 -11.86 -3.56 17.79
N LEU A 239 -10.65 -4.12 17.64
CA LEU A 239 -9.83 -4.56 18.77
C LEU A 239 -9.36 -3.40 19.66
N GLU A 240 -9.19 -2.21 19.11
CA GLU A 240 -8.82 -1.00 19.88
C GLU A 240 -10.00 -0.39 20.62
N LYS A 241 -11.16 -0.32 19.95
CA LYS A 241 -12.39 0.18 20.57
C LYS A 241 -12.98 -0.78 21.60
N GLY A 242 -12.58 -2.05 21.54
CA GLY A 242 -13.19 -3.13 22.33
C GLY A 242 -14.54 -3.58 21.75
N ASP A 243 -14.80 -3.27 20.48
CA ASP A 243 -16.02 -3.67 19.79
C ASP A 243 -15.93 -5.16 19.43
N PRO A 244 -16.97 -5.95 19.72
CA PRO A 244 -16.96 -7.37 19.41
C PRO A 244 -16.88 -7.60 17.89
N ILE A 245 -15.86 -8.32 17.44
CA ILE A 245 -15.78 -8.90 16.09
C ILE A 245 -17.02 -9.77 15.86
N PRO A 246 -17.77 -9.57 14.76
CA PRO A 246 -18.91 -10.39 14.41
C PRO A 246 -18.54 -11.88 14.30
N MET A 247 -19.21 -12.71 15.10
CA MET A 247 -19.07 -14.15 15.00
C MET A 247 -19.74 -14.67 13.73
N MET A 248 -19.09 -15.62 13.06
CA MET A 248 -19.70 -16.32 11.93
C MET A 248 -20.81 -17.25 12.43
N PRO A 249 -21.98 -17.29 11.77
CA PRO A 249 -23.05 -18.18 12.16
C PRO A 249 -22.61 -19.64 12.05
N ARG A 250 -23.05 -20.49 13.00
CA ARG A 250 -22.69 -21.92 13.01
C ARG A 250 -23.30 -22.72 11.85
N ARG A 251 -24.35 -22.19 11.22
CA ARG A 251 -24.95 -22.78 10.02
C ARG A 251 -23.96 -22.58 8.87
N ASN A 252 -23.80 -23.56 7.98
CA ASN A 252 -22.82 -23.63 6.89
C ASN A 252 -23.03 -22.55 5.79
N THR A 253 -23.26 -21.32 6.20
CA THR A 253 -23.62 -20.16 5.39
C THR A 253 -22.57 -19.09 5.68
N THR A 254 -21.73 -18.82 4.69
CA THR A 254 -20.75 -17.75 4.75
C THR A 254 -21.46 -16.42 4.57
N PRO A 255 -21.47 -15.51 5.56
CA PRO A 255 -22.18 -14.24 5.42
C PRO A 255 -21.51 -13.36 4.35
N GLU A 256 -22.31 -12.52 3.70
CA GLU A 256 -21.88 -11.66 2.58
C GLU A 256 -20.68 -10.78 2.95
N TRP A 257 -20.71 -10.16 4.14
CA TRP A 257 -19.60 -9.34 4.63
C TRP A 257 -18.27 -10.12 4.69
N ASN A 258 -18.32 -11.41 5.03
CA ASN A 258 -17.11 -12.25 5.09
C ASN A 258 -16.62 -12.57 3.68
N GLN A 259 -17.53 -12.86 2.74
CA GLN A 259 -17.18 -13.13 1.35
C GLN A 259 -16.48 -11.90 0.73
N LEU A 260 -17.04 -10.70 0.94
CA LEU A 260 -16.44 -9.44 0.48
C LEU A 260 -15.06 -9.20 1.10
N LEU A 261 -14.91 -9.42 2.41
CA LEU A 261 -13.63 -9.25 3.09
C LEU A 261 -12.58 -10.26 2.61
N VAL A 262 -12.96 -11.52 2.41
CA VAL A 262 -12.09 -12.57 1.86
C VAL A 262 -11.68 -12.24 0.43
N ALA A 263 -12.60 -11.75 -0.41
CA ALA A 263 -12.32 -11.32 -1.77
C ALA A 263 -11.34 -10.14 -1.80
N LYS A 264 -11.55 -9.12 -0.94
CA LYS A 264 -10.64 -7.97 -0.80
C LYS A 264 -9.25 -8.39 -0.30
N THR A 265 -9.20 -9.31 0.66
CA THR A 265 -7.94 -9.87 1.16
C THR A 265 -7.20 -10.62 0.05
N ASN A 266 -7.91 -11.41 -0.74
CA ASN A 266 -7.35 -12.10 -1.89
C ASN A 266 -6.78 -11.14 -2.94
N ASP A 267 -7.48 -10.05 -3.26
CA ASP A 267 -7.01 -9.02 -4.19
C ASP A 267 -5.69 -8.39 -3.71
N ILE A 268 -5.67 -7.89 -2.46
CA ILE A 268 -4.50 -7.23 -1.89
C ILE A 268 -3.29 -8.16 -1.88
N VAL A 269 -3.44 -9.40 -1.41
CA VAL A 269 -2.33 -10.36 -1.33
C VAL A 269 -1.89 -10.80 -2.72
N SER A 270 -2.82 -11.01 -3.67
CA SER A 270 -2.48 -11.35 -5.05
C SER A 270 -1.68 -10.24 -5.73
N ARG A 271 -2.06 -8.98 -5.53
CA ARG A 271 -1.32 -7.82 -6.05
C ARG A 271 0.06 -7.67 -5.41
N ALA A 272 0.21 -8.05 -4.14
CA ALA A 272 1.51 -8.01 -3.47
C ALA A 272 2.52 -9.01 -4.08
N LEU A 273 2.06 -10.01 -4.84
CA LEU A 273 2.95 -10.91 -5.58
C LEU A 273 3.61 -10.24 -6.79
N THR A 274 2.99 -9.18 -7.33
CA THR A 274 3.50 -8.43 -8.49
C THR A 274 4.05 -7.06 -8.10
N SER A 275 3.64 -6.52 -6.95
CA SER A 275 4.02 -5.21 -6.43
C SER A 275 4.83 -5.36 -5.13
N PRO A 276 6.17 -5.29 -5.18
CA PRO A 276 7.02 -5.36 -3.99
C PRO A 276 6.72 -4.27 -2.96
N LEU A 277 6.31 -3.07 -3.41
CA LEU A 277 5.97 -1.99 -2.50
C LEU A 277 4.67 -2.27 -1.74
N LEU A 278 3.70 -2.96 -2.37
CA LEU A 278 2.50 -3.40 -1.69
C LEU A 278 2.81 -4.48 -0.64
N HIS A 279 3.78 -5.36 -0.90
CA HIS A 279 4.29 -6.28 0.12
C HIS A 279 4.87 -5.51 1.32
N ALA A 280 5.67 -4.47 1.09
CA ALA A 280 6.17 -3.59 2.15
C ALA A 280 5.03 -2.94 2.95
N CYS A 281 3.93 -2.52 2.30
CA CYS A 281 2.73 -2.02 2.99
C CYS A 281 2.06 -3.07 3.87
N ILE A 282 2.02 -4.33 3.47
CA ILE A 282 1.49 -5.42 4.32
C ILE A 282 2.34 -5.55 5.57
N LEU A 283 3.68 -5.48 5.44
CA LEU A 283 4.60 -5.52 6.59
C LEU A 283 4.43 -4.31 7.52
N GLU A 284 4.31 -3.12 6.95
CA GLU A 284 4.03 -1.88 7.68
C GLU A 284 2.73 -1.99 8.50
N GLY A 285 1.63 -2.40 7.85
CA GLY A 285 0.34 -2.58 8.49
C GLY A 285 0.41 -3.61 9.61
N HIS A 286 1.10 -4.73 9.36
CA HIS A 286 1.28 -5.78 10.35
C HIS A 286 2.14 -5.35 11.55
N LEU A 287 3.21 -4.59 11.32
CA LEU A 287 4.02 -4.00 12.39
C LEU A 287 3.16 -3.09 13.26
N LYS A 288 2.39 -2.20 12.64
CA LYS A 288 1.48 -1.29 13.33
C LYS A 288 0.51 -2.06 14.22
N ASN A 289 -0.15 -3.09 13.69
CA ASN A 289 -1.07 -3.92 14.49
C ASN A 289 -0.35 -4.65 15.62
N THR A 290 0.88 -5.14 15.40
CA THR A 290 1.68 -5.81 16.42
C THR A 290 2.02 -4.86 17.57
N ILE A 291 2.44 -3.62 17.27
CA ILE A 291 2.71 -2.58 18.28
C ILE A 291 1.44 -2.32 19.12
N LEU A 292 0.30 -2.17 18.46
CA LEU A 292 -0.97 -1.88 19.11
C LEU A 292 -1.48 -3.07 19.95
N ALA A 293 -1.30 -4.29 19.45
CA ALA A 293 -1.62 -5.51 20.17
C ALA A 293 -0.75 -5.70 21.41
N ILE A 294 0.57 -5.46 21.33
CA ILE A 294 1.47 -5.49 22.49
C ILE A 294 1.04 -4.44 23.52
N LYS A 295 0.73 -3.21 23.10
CA LYS A 295 0.21 -2.16 24.00
C LYS A 295 -1.06 -2.62 24.70
N ARG A 296 -2.05 -3.10 23.95
CA ARG A 296 -3.32 -3.62 24.49
C ARG A 296 -3.11 -4.76 25.48
N GLN A 297 -2.28 -5.74 25.16
CA GLN A 297 -2.02 -6.88 26.04
C GLN A 297 -1.26 -6.48 27.31
N SER A 298 -0.24 -5.62 27.18
CA SER A 298 0.56 -5.17 28.33
C SER A 298 -0.24 -4.34 29.34
N GLN A 299 -1.30 -3.64 28.89
CA GLN A 299 -2.19 -2.85 29.74
C GLN A 299 -3.26 -3.71 30.43
N ASN A 300 -3.52 -4.93 29.93
CA ASN A 300 -4.52 -5.82 30.49
C ASN A 300 -4.00 -6.48 31.77
N LYS A 301 -4.39 -5.93 32.93
CA LYS A 301 -4.00 -6.43 34.26
C LYS A 301 -4.38 -7.90 34.51
N GLY A 302 -5.38 -8.43 33.79
CA GLY A 302 -5.79 -9.84 33.89
C GLY A 302 -4.88 -10.80 33.11
N ASN A 303 -4.09 -10.31 32.16
CA ASN A 303 -3.17 -11.14 31.39
C ASN A 303 -1.79 -11.17 32.05
N GLN A 304 -1.46 -12.29 32.70
CA GLN A 304 -0.17 -12.50 33.37
C GLN A 304 0.84 -13.24 32.47
N ARG A 305 0.58 -13.34 31.17
CA ARG A 305 1.48 -14.01 30.23
C ARG A 305 2.76 -13.19 30.02
N ARG A 306 3.80 -13.85 29.55
CA ARG A 306 5.03 -13.16 29.14
C ARG A 306 4.76 -12.35 27.87
N HIS A 307 5.00 -11.05 27.95
CA HIS A 307 4.84 -10.11 26.84
C HIS A 307 6.16 -9.78 26.16
N PHE A 308 6.08 -9.27 24.93
CA PHE A 308 7.20 -8.62 24.26
C PHE A 308 7.60 -7.35 25.00
N ARG A 309 8.92 -7.15 25.15
CA ARG A 309 9.46 -5.92 25.70
C ARG A 309 9.57 -4.87 24.60
N MET A 310 8.59 -3.97 24.57
CA MET A 310 8.53 -2.84 23.65
C MET A 310 8.51 -1.53 24.43
N THR A 311 9.44 -0.63 24.12
CA THR A 311 9.49 0.73 24.65
C THR A 311 8.64 1.67 23.79
N GLN A 312 8.39 2.89 24.27
CA GLN A 312 7.68 3.89 23.46
C GLN A 312 8.52 4.34 22.25
N ASP A 313 9.86 4.37 22.38
CA ASP A 313 10.75 4.70 21.27
C ASP A 313 10.73 3.63 20.19
N ASP A 314 10.68 2.34 20.57
CA ASP A 314 10.49 1.25 19.61
C ASP A 314 9.18 1.44 18.83
N ALA A 315 8.09 1.78 19.53
CA ALA A 315 6.80 2.03 18.88
C ALA A 315 6.83 3.25 17.93
N ASN A 316 7.60 4.28 18.26
CA ASN A 316 7.75 5.49 17.45
C ASN A 316 8.71 5.32 16.28
N SER A 317 9.70 4.42 16.39
CA SER A 317 10.71 4.16 15.36
C SER A 317 10.12 3.56 14.08
N GLN A 318 8.96 2.91 14.18
CA GLN A 318 8.30 2.20 13.09
C GLN A 318 9.21 1.14 12.43
N THR A 319 10.13 0.57 13.21
CA THR A 319 10.96 -0.57 12.82
C THR A 319 10.58 -1.80 13.65
N ASP A 320 10.90 -2.97 13.12
CA ASP A 320 10.56 -4.24 13.77
C ASP A 320 11.68 -4.78 14.68
N GLU A 321 12.75 -4.02 14.89
CA GLU A 321 13.98 -4.49 15.56
C GLU A 321 13.71 -5.03 16.97
N PHE A 322 12.76 -4.44 17.71
CA PHE A 322 12.39 -4.90 19.05
C PHE A 322 11.84 -6.34 19.07
N LEU A 323 11.34 -6.86 17.95
CA LEU A 323 10.88 -8.25 17.82
C LEU A 323 12.03 -9.27 17.84
N SER A 324 13.29 -8.82 17.73
CA SER A 324 14.48 -9.68 17.90
C SER A 324 14.67 -10.10 19.35
N ARG A 325 14.12 -9.32 20.29
CA ARG A 325 14.21 -9.56 21.72
C ARG A 325 13.38 -10.78 22.10
N ASP A 326 13.57 -11.20 23.34
CA ASP A 326 12.80 -12.26 23.95
C ASP A 326 11.31 -11.92 24.03
N GLY A 327 10.46 -12.89 23.67
CA GLY A 327 9.00 -12.76 23.75
C GLY A 327 8.29 -14.10 23.57
N PRO A 328 6.95 -14.10 23.65
CA PRO A 328 6.14 -15.30 23.45
C PRO A 328 6.34 -15.87 22.04
N VAL A 329 6.28 -17.20 21.95
CA VAL A 329 6.32 -17.90 20.65
C VAL A 329 4.91 -17.97 20.10
N THR A 330 4.73 -17.51 18.87
CA THR A 330 3.46 -17.65 18.16
C THR A 330 3.61 -18.79 17.18
N ILE A 331 3.10 -19.96 17.55
CA ILE A 331 3.28 -21.18 16.78
C ILE A 331 2.16 -21.32 15.73
N ASP A 332 0.94 -20.91 16.07
CA ASP A 332 -0.25 -21.28 15.30
C ASP A 332 -0.92 -20.12 14.57
N LEU A 333 -1.34 -20.40 13.34
CA LEU A 333 -2.21 -19.54 12.54
C LEU A 333 -3.57 -19.37 13.22
N PRO A 334 -4.08 -18.13 13.38
CA PRO A 334 -5.41 -17.87 13.95
C PRO A 334 -6.50 -18.67 13.24
N PHE A 335 -7.19 -19.54 13.96
CA PHE A 335 -8.24 -20.39 13.40
C PHE A 335 -9.55 -19.65 13.16
N HIS A 336 -9.92 -18.80 14.13
CA HIS A 336 -11.04 -17.89 14.07
C HIS A 336 -10.57 -16.48 14.36
N ARG A 337 -11.34 -15.48 13.93
CA ARG A 337 -11.06 -14.07 14.22
C ARG A 337 -11.11 -13.76 15.72
N ASP A 338 -11.82 -14.56 16.51
CA ASP A 338 -11.79 -14.48 17.98
C ASP A 338 -10.38 -14.68 18.56
N ASN A 339 -9.49 -15.40 17.85
CA ASN A 339 -8.11 -15.57 18.28
C ASN A 339 -7.32 -14.24 18.21
N TYR A 340 -7.81 -13.24 17.46
CA TYR A 340 -7.16 -11.92 17.36
C TYR A 340 -7.16 -11.15 18.68
N TYR A 341 -8.13 -11.40 19.57
CA TYR A 341 -8.13 -10.78 20.91
C TYR A 341 -6.95 -11.22 21.75
N MET A 342 -6.47 -12.45 21.57
CA MET A 342 -5.36 -13.03 22.32
C MET A 342 -4.02 -12.91 21.59
N LEU A 343 -4.04 -12.38 20.37
CA LEU A 343 -2.87 -12.20 19.54
C LEU A 343 -2.08 -10.99 20.03
N GLU A 344 -0.81 -11.21 20.35
CA GLU A 344 0.13 -10.16 20.75
C GLU A 344 1.05 -9.80 19.60
N ALA A 345 1.79 -10.79 19.08
CA ALA A 345 2.59 -10.63 17.87
C ALA A 345 2.46 -11.89 17.02
N PHE A 346 1.99 -11.76 15.79
CA PHE A 346 1.87 -12.89 14.86
C PHE A 346 3.09 -12.95 13.97
N MET A 347 3.91 -13.97 14.17
CA MET A 347 5.14 -14.21 13.42
C MET A 347 5.17 -15.65 12.95
N PRO A 348 4.43 -15.96 11.87
CA PRO A 348 4.41 -17.29 11.31
C PRO A 348 5.82 -17.64 10.84
N SER A 349 6.13 -18.93 10.77
CA SER A 349 7.45 -19.41 10.34
C SER A 349 8.60 -19.04 11.29
N ARG A 350 8.32 -18.67 12.55
CA ARG A 350 9.32 -18.36 13.56
C ARG A 350 9.20 -19.28 14.77
N THR A 351 10.32 -19.75 15.30
CA THR A 351 10.36 -20.59 16.50
C THR A 351 11.55 -20.21 17.37
N ARG A 352 11.40 -20.32 18.70
CA ARG A 352 12.50 -20.08 19.63
C ARG A 352 13.30 -21.37 19.80
N LEU A 353 14.58 -21.37 19.42
CA LEU A 353 15.50 -22.45 19.76
C LEU A 353 16.00 -22.21 21.19
N LYS A 354 15.52 -23.02 22.14
CA LYS A 354 15.85 -22.86 23.56
C LYS A 354 17.35 -23.08 23.83
N GLU A 355 17.97 -24.01 23.13
CA GLU A 355 19.39 -24.38 23.31
C GLU A 355 20.35 -23.26 22.90
N GLU A 356 20.04 -22.58 21.80
CA GLU A 356 20.91 -21.54 21.21
C GLU A 356 20.48 -20.12 21.60
N ASN A 357 19.42 -20.00 22.41
CA ASN A 357 18.80 -18.73 22.82
C ASN A 357 18.61 -17.75 21.65
N ARG A 358 18.24 -18.26 20.46
CA ARG A 358 18.04 -17.47 19.24
C ARG A 358 16.70 -17.80 18.56
N TRP A 359 16.23 -16.83 17.77
CA TRP A 359 15.07 -17.05 16.90
C TRP A 359 15.52 -17.82 15.66
N ALA A 360 14.83 -18.92 15.36
CA ALA A 360 14.95 -19.63 14.10
C ALA A 360 13.75 -19.29 13.22
N TYR A 361 14.01 -19.26 11.91
CA TYR A 361 13.02 -18.97 10.89
C TYR A 361 12.93 -20.17 9.95
N MET A 362 11.78 -20.32 9.29
CA MET A 362 11.63 -21.32 8.24
C MET A 362 12.75 -21.15 7.19
N PRO A 363 13.47 -22.22 6.85
CA PRO A 363 14.55 -22.16 5.88
C PRO A 363 14.09 -21.63 4.51
N ALA A 364 14.97 -20.91 3.81
CA ALA A 364 14.64 -20.32 2.52
C ALA A 364 14.36 -21.38 1.44
N ASP A 365 15.11 -22.49 1.51
CA ASP A 365 15.04 -23.69 0.67
C ASP A 365 13.83 -24.60 0.96
N GLY A 366 12.95 -24.23 1.89
CA GLY A 366 11.74 -25.02 2.20
C GLY A 366 10.86 -25.26 0.96
N HIS A 367 10.79 -24.28 0.07
CA HIS A 367 10.09 -24.40 -1.21
C HIS A 367 10.71 -25.50 -2.09
N ASP A 368 12.03 -25.49 -2.27
CA ASP A 368 12.74 -26.43 -3.13
C ASP A 368 12.61 -27.86 -2.63
N ARG A 369 12.71 -28.04 -1.30
CA ARG A 369 12.48 -29.34 -0.65
C ARG A 369 11.06 -29.84 -0.86
N ASP A 370 10.06 -28.97 -0.73
CA ASP A 370 8.67 -29.33 -0.98
C ASP A 370 8.45 -29.70 -2.45
N LEU A 371 9.02 -28.95 -3.40
CA LEU A 371 8.94 -29.28 -4.83
C LEU A 371 9.59 -30.63 -5.15
N ALA A 372 10.76 -30.91 -4.59
CA ALA A 372 11.43 -32.20 -4.75
C ALA A 372 10.56 -33.35 -4.23
N TRP A 373 9.84 -33.14 -3.12
CA TRP A 373 8.88 -34.11 -2.61
C TRP A 373 7.69 -34.30 -3.57
N VAL A 374 7.11 -33.23 -4.12
CA VAL A 374 6.03 -33.33 -5.14
C VAL A 374 6.51 -34.06 -6.40
N ALA A 375 7.75 -33.80 -6.83
CA ALA A 375 8.37 -34.47 -7.97
C ALA A 375 8.61 -35.97 -7.69
N GLY A 376 8.83 -36.35 -6.43
CA GLY A 376 8.98 -37.75 -6.02
C GLY A 376 7.67 -38.55 -5.99
N GLN A 377 6.51 -37.91 -5.80
CA GLN A 377 5.21 -38.56 -5.58
C GLN A 377 4.60 -39.30 -6.79
N GLY A 378 5.30 -39.41 -7.92
CA GLY A 378 4.83 -40.11 -9.13
C GLY A 378 5.71 -41.27 -9.61
N ARG A 379 6.61 -41.79 -8.76
CA ARG A 379 7.49 -42.94 -9.08
C ARG A 379 7.02 -44.27 -8.46
N LYS A 380 5.73 -44.42 -8.15
CA LYS A 380 5.16 -45.68 -7.66
C LYS A 380 4.18 -46.27 -8.65
#